data_AF-A0A9D7SUQ4-F1
#
_entry.id   AF-A0A9D7SUQ4-F1
#
_cell.length_a   1.000
_cell.length_b   1.000
_cell.length_c   1.000
_cell.angle_alpha   90.00
_cell.angle_beta   90.00
_cell.angle_gamma   90.00
#
_symmetry.space_group_name_H-M   'P 1'
#
loop_
_entity.id
_entity.type
_entity.pdbx_description
1 polymer ?
#
loop_
_entity_poly.entity_id
_entity_poly.type
_entity_poly.pdbx_seq_one_letter_code
_entity_poly.pdbx_strand_id
1 'polypeptide(L)' 'MSILQNVRLLKKMHGYLNRKSTGTPENFAHRLGISESTLYRIFQELNDEGITTKFDSLLASYYYEGDLDILSLFK' A
#
# COMPACT_ATOMS: atom_id res chain seq x y z
N MET A 1 -3.22 -16.55 0.17
CA MET A 1 -3.47 -15.92 -1.15
C MET A 1 -2.53 -16.54 -2.16
N SER A 2 -2.94 -16.63 -3.43
CA SER A 2 -2.04 -17.06 -4.52
C SER A 2 -1.02 -15.97 -4.85
N ILE A 3 0.20 -16.35 -5.27
CA ILE A 3 1.28 -15.42 -5.65
C ILE A 3 0.78 -14.40 -6.70
N LEU A 4 -0.01 -14.86 -7.68
CA LEU A 4 -0.57 -13.98 -8.71
C LEU A 4 -1.55 -12.93 -8.14
N GLN A 5 -2.30 -13.29 -7.09
CA GLN A 5 -3.20 -12.35 -6.42
C GLN A 5 -2.39 -11.29 -5.66
N ASN A 6 -1.31 -11.69 -4.99
CA ASN A 6 -0.43 -10.77 -4.27
C ASN A 6 0.19 -9.72 -5.21
N VAL A 7 0.69 -10.14 -6.37
CA VAL A 7 1.26 -9.21 -7.36
C VAL A 7 0.22 -8.21 -7.87
N ARG A 8 -1.01 -8.67 -8.16
CA ARG A 8 -2.11 -7.79 -8.58
C ARG A 8 -2.51 -6.81 -7.47
N LEU A 9 -2.55 -7.28 -6.23
CA LEU A 9 -2.84 -6.48 -5.05
C LEU A 9 -1.81 -5.36 -4.87
N LEU A 10 -0.52 -5.69 -4.93
CA LEU A 10 0.58 -4.73 -4.82
C LEU A 10 0.53 -3.66 -5.92
N LYS A 11 0.29 -4.06 -7.18
CA LYS A 11 0.10 -3.11 -8.29
C LYS A 11 -1.08 -2.18 -8.07
N LYS A 12 -2.21 -2.71 -7.57
CA LYS A 12 -3.41 -1.92 -7.27
C LYS A 12 -3.15 -0.94 -6.13
N MET A 13 -2.48 -1.39 -5.06
CA MET A 13 -2.06 -0.57 -3.92
C MET A 13 -1.16 0.59 -4.37
N HIS A 14 -0.16 0.32 -5.21
CA HIS A 14 0.73 1.32 -5.77
C HIS A 14 -0.04 2.43 -6.51
N GLY A 15 -1.02 2.06 -7.35
CA GLY A 15 -1.85 3.03 -8.07
C GLY A 15 -2.61 3.99 -7.15
N TYR A 16 -3.04 3.53 -5.97
CA TYR A 16 -3.70 4.38 -4.99
C TYR A 16 -2.74 5.28 -4.20
N LEU A 17 -1.60 4.72 -3.77
CA LEU A 17 -0.55 5.45 -3.03
C LEU A 17 0.03 6.58 -3.88
N ASN A 18 0.33 6.31 -5.15
CA ASN A 18 0.88 7.31 -6.07
C ASN A 18 -0.11 8.48 -6.29
N ARG A 19 -1.40 8.19 -6.34
CA ARG A 19 -2.47 9.20 -6.48
C ARG A 19 -2.88 9.85 -5.16
N LYS A 20 -2.30 9.45 -4.03
CA LYS A 20 -2.72 9.88 -2.67
C LYS A 20 -4.24 9.80 -2.49
N SER A 21 -4.81 8.66 -2.90
CA SER A 21 -6.26 8.45 -2.93
C SER A 21 -6.69 7.20 -2.16
N THR A 22 -5.93 6.81 -1.13
CA THR A 22 -6.20 5.58 -0.38
C THR A 22 -7.45 5.70 0.50
N GLY A 23 -7.73 6.90 1.02
CA GLY A 23 -8.71 7.08 2.08
C GLY A 23 -8.16 6.62 3.44
N THR A 24 -9.06 6.48 4.41
CA THR A 24 -8.77 5.85 5.72
C THR A 24 -8.28 4.40 5.56
N PRO A 25 -7.58 3.84 6.55
CA PRO A 25 -7.09 2.45 6.50
C PRO A 25 -8.20 1.44 6.19
N GLU A 26 -9.35 1.58 6.86
CA GLU A 26 -10.56 0.77 6.63
C GLU A 26 -11.05 0.87 5.17
N ASN A 27 -11.25 2.09 4.66
CA ASN A 27 -11.67 2.30 3.28
C ASN A 27 -10.66 1.75 2.28
N PHE A 28 -9.37 1.87 2.59
CA PHE A 28 -8.32 1.38 1.70
C PHE A 28 -8.30 -0.14 1.63
N ALA A 29 -8.38 -0.81 2.78
CA ALA A 29 -8.47 -2.27 2.88
C ALA A 29 -9.70 -2.79 2.13
N HIS A 30 -10.87 -2.15 2.33
CA HIS A 30 -12.10 -2.49 1.63
C HIS A 30 -11.97 -2.33 0.11
N ARG A 31 -11.38 -1.23 -0.38
CA ARG A 31 -11.15 -1.00 -1.83
C ARG A 31 -10.16 -2.00 -2.44
N LEU A 32 -9.22 -2.49 -1.65
CA LEU A 32 -8.28 -3.54 -2.04
C LEU A 32 -8.89 -4.94 -1.96
N GLY A 33 -10.01 -5.12 -1.24
CA GLY A 33 -10.68 -6.39 -1.03
C GLY A 33 -9.97 -7.27 0.01
N ILE A 34 -9.33 -6.66 1.00
CA ILE A 34 -8.57 -7.33 2.07
C ILE A 34 -9.02 -6.81 3.44
N SER A 35 -8.62 -7.49 4.52
CA SER A 35 -8.81 -6.97 5.87
C SER A 35 -7.79 -5.88 6.21
N GLU A 36 -8.14 -5.00 7.16
CA GLU A 36 -7.20 -3.99 7.69
C GLU A 36 -5.92 -4.63 8.25
N SER A 37 -6.03 -5.75 8.96
CA SER A 37 -4.85 -6.47 9.46
C SER A 37 -3.93 -6.93 8.32
N THR A 38 -4.50 -7.35 7.19
CA THR A 38 -3.70 -7.73 6.00
C THR A 38 -3.04 -6.50 5.38
N LEU A 39 -3.75 -5.37 5.34
CA LEU A 39 -3.21 -4.09 4.87
C LEU A 39 -2.00 -3.67 5.71
N TYR A 40 -2.12 -3.68 7.04
CA TYR A 40 -1.02 -3.35 7.95
C TYR A 40 0.16 -4.31 7.83
N ARG A 41 -0.11 -5.62 7.65
CA ARG A 41 0.97 -6.59 7.41
C ARG A 41 1.73 -6.28 6.12
N ILE A 42 1.01 -5.93 5.04
CA ILE A 42 1.65 -5.52 3.78
C ILE A 42 2.48 -4.25 3.98
N PHE A 43 1.99 -3.26 4.75
CA PHE A 43 2.79 -2.08 5.05
C PHE A 43 4.04 -2.38 5.87
N GLN A 44 3.97 -3.33 6.80
CA GLN A 44 5.16 -3.81 7.53
C GLN A 44 6.15 -4.49 6.58
N GLU A 45 5.68 -5.41 5.73
CA GLU A 45 6.52 -6.07 4.72
C GLU A 45 7.19 -5.04 3.79
N LEU A 46 6.46 -4.02 3.33
CA LEU A 46 7.03 -2.93 2.52
C LEU A 46 8.10 -2.14 3.27
N ASN A 47 7.87 -1.85 4.56
CA ASN A 47 8.82 -1.12 5.39
C ASN A 47 10.12 -1.92 5.62
N ASP A 48 10.01 -3.24 5.77
CA ASP A 48 11.17 -4.14 5.90
C ASP A 48 12.02 -4.18 4.62
N GLU A 49 11.38 -4.00 3.45
CA GLU A 49 12.04 -3.84 2.14
C GLU A 49 12.53 -2.39 1.87
N GLY A 50 12.43 -1.50 2.86
CA GLY A 50 12.89 -0.10 2.76
C GLY A 50 11.91 0.85 2.06
N ILE A 51 10.67 0.41 1.81
CA ILE A 51 9.60 1.24 1.24
C ILE A 51 8.71 1.75 2.37
N THR A 52 9.02 2.94 2.86
CA THR A 52 8.25 3.56 3.94
C THR A 52 6.96 4.16 3.41
N THR A 53 5.83 3.81 4.03
CA THR A 53 4.52 4.42 3.74
C THR A 53 4.03 5.18 4.97
N LYS A 54 3.58 6.42 4.78
CA LYS A 54 3.04 7.26 5.85
C LYS A 54 1.61 7.65 5.57
N PHE A 55 0.83 7.78 6.64
CA PHE A 55 -0.54 8.26 6.59
C PHE A 55 -0.56 9.76 6.88
N ASP A 56 -1.13 10.53 5.95
CA ASP A 56 -1.46 11.93 6.17
C ASP A 56 -2.91 12.02 6.68
N SER A 57 -3.10 12.50 7.91
CA SER A 57 -4.41 12.65 8.53
C SER A 57 -5.24 13.80 7.96
N LEU A 58 -4.61 14.83 7.39
CA LEU A 58 -5.29 15.96 6.76
C LEU A 58 -5.83 15.59 5.38
N LEU A 59 -5.03 14.83 4.61
CA LEU A 59 -5.43 14.32 3.30
C LEU A 59 -6.23 13.00 3.39
N ALA A 60 -6.27 12.39 4.58
CA ALA A 60 -6.80 11.06 4.81
C ALA A 60 -6.29 10.06 3.75
N SER A 61 -4.98 10.05 3.52
CA SER A 61 -4.37 9.15 2.54
C SER A 61 -2.96 8.74 2.92
N TYR A 62 -2.61 7.52 2.53
CA TYR A 62 -1.24 7.04 2.54
C TYR A 62 -0.46 7.58 1.34
N TYR A 63 0.84 7.79 1.53
CA TYR A 63 1.80 8.20 0.54
C TYR A 63 3.17 7.53 0.79
N TYR A 64 4.02 7.47 -0.25
CA TYR A 64 5.40 7.01 -0.11
C TYR A 64 6.24 8.08 0.58
N GLU A 65 6.99 7.68 1.60
CA GLU A 65 8.03 8.52 2.19
C GLU A 65 9.37 8.17 1.56
N GLY A 66 9.91 9.09 0.76
CA GLY A 66 11.15 8.92 0.01
C GLY A 66 10.94 8.64 -1.47
N ASP A 67 12.01 8.21 -2.14
CA ASP A 67 12.03 7.98 -3.60
C ASP A 67 11.72 6.53 -4.00
N LEU A 68 11.64 5.61 -3.03
CA LEU A 68 11.36 4.20 -3.27
C LEU A 68 9.86 3.92 -3.29
N ASP A 69 9.44 3.13 -4.27
CA ASP A 69 8.07 2.71 -4.46
C ASP A 69 7.93 1.18 -4.59
N ILE A 70 6.69 0.68 -4.60
CA ILE A 70 6.42 -0.76 -4.75
C ILE A 70 6.97 -1.32 -6.07
N LEU A 71 7.02 -0.51 -7.15
CA LEU A 71 7.49 -0.98 -8.45
C LEU A 71 9.01 -1.23 -8.46
N SER A 72 9.75 -0.58 -7.58
CA SER A 72 11.19 -0.78 -7.41
C SER A 72 11.57 -2.21 -7.02
N LEU A 73 10.62 -2.99 -6.45
CA LEU A 73 10.82 -4.41 -6.10
C LEU A 73 10.76 -5.39 -7.28
N PHE A 74 10.27 -4.95 -8.45
CA PHE A 74 10.07 -5.82 -9.62
C PHE A 74 11.18 -5.68 -10.69
N LYS A 75 12.34 -5.15 -10.31
CA LYS A 75 13.50 -4.99 -11.20
C LYS A 75 14.22 -6.30 -11.50
#